data_AF-A0A975KAW8-F1
#
_entry.id   AF-A0A975KAW8-F1
#
_cell.length_a   1.000
_cell.length_b   1.000
_cell.length_c   1.000
_cell.angle_alpha   90.00
_cell.angle_beta   90.00
_cell.angle_gamma   90.00
#
_symmetry.space_group_name_H-M   'P 1'
#
loop_
_entity.id
_entity.type
_entity.pdbx_description
1 polymer ?
#
loop_
_entity_poly.entity_id
_entity_poly.type
_entity_poly.pdbx_seq_one_letter_code
_entity_poly.pdbx_strand_id
1 'polypeptide(L)'
;MARIIADFILFLDLTDDEILDPDAAVEMMEFLGSRLDALDRGFLRELVDAFTEIAPEYSGESQKLVRNIAYDFFLEETLAEGDPVRLAELDALRDARD
;
A
#
# COMPACT_ATOMS: atom_id res chain seq x y z
N MET A 1 1.73 10.15 -9.56
CA MET A 1 0.68 9.21 -9.16
C MET A 1 0.88 8.74 -7.72
N ALA A 2 2.04 8.18 -7.37
CA ALA A 2 2.34 7.72 -6.00
C ALA A 2 1.98 8.73 -4.89
N ARG A 3 2.36 10.01 -5.01
CA ARG A 3 1.96 11.05 -4.04
C ARG A 3 0.45 11.20 -3.86
N ILE A 4 -0.32 11.17 -4.95
CA ILE A 4 -1.79 11.29 -4.89
C ILE A 4 -2.39 10.10 -4.12
N ILE A 5 -1.90 8.89 -4.40
CA ILE A 5 -2.34 7.67 -3.72
C ILE A 5 -1.95 7.71 -2.24
N ALA A 6 -0.70 8.09 -1.94
CA ALA A 6 -0.19 8.26 -0.59
C ALA A 6 -1.01 9.27 0.20
N ASP A 7 -1.23 10.48 -0.32
CA ASP A 7 -2.02 11.52 0.33
C ASP A 7 -3.45 11.04 0.62
N PHE A 8 -4.04 10.26 -0.28
CA PHE A 8 -5.38 9.72 -0.09
C PHE A 8 -5.42 8.61 0.97
N ILE A 9 -4.44 7.69 0.97
CA ILE A 9 -4.32 6.66 2.02
C ILE A 9 -4.09 7.32 3.38
N LEU A 10 -3.21 8.33 3.46
CA LEU A 10 -2.98 9.08 4.68
C LEU A 10 -4.25 9.78 5.17
N PHE A 11 -5.06 10.32 4.27
CA PHE A 11 -6.36 10.87 4.65
C PHE A 11 -7.29 9.80 5.22
N LEU A 12 -7.36 8.63 4.60
CA LEU A 12 -8.23 7.54 5.08
C LEU A 12 -7.76 6.97 6.43
N ASP A 13 -6.45 6.91 6.66
CA ASP A 13 -5.86 6.24 7.83
C ASP A 13 -5.62 7.17 9.03
N LEU A 14 -5.34 8.46 8.78
CA LEU A 14 -4.95 9.42 9.82
C LEU A 14 -6.03 10.46 10.14
N THR A 15 -7.17 10.44 9.42
CA THR A 15 -8.29 11.31 9.78
C THR A 15 -9.01 10.73 10.97
N ASP A 16 -9.29 11.58 11.95
CA ASP A 16 -10.00 11.21 13.17
C ASP A 16 -11.42 10.68 12.88
N ASP A 17 -11.83 9.67 13.64
CA ASP A 17 -13.13 8.98 13.52
C ASP A 17 -14.32 9.93 13.73
N GLU A 18 -14.15 11.09 14.40
CA GLU A 18 -15.19 12.11 14.50
C GLU A 18 -15.44 12.87 13.18
N ILE A 19 -14.48 12.81 12.24
CA ILE A 19 -14.51 13.49 10.94
C ILE A 19 -14.81 12.51 9.80
N LEU A 20 -14.21 11.32 9.85
CA LEU A 20 -14.37 10.28 8.83
C LEU A 20 -14.88 9.00 9.49
N ASP A 21 -16.02 8.48 9.01
CA ASP A 21 -16.54 7.19 9.45
C ASP A 21 -15.51 6.08 9.18
N PRO A 22 -15.02 5.36 10.20
CA PRO A 22 -14.02 4.31 10.03
C PRO A 22 -14.47 3.20 9.10
N ASP A 23 -15.76 2.84 9.11
CA ASP A 23 -16.29 1.80 8.24
C ASP A 23 -16.22 2.25 6.77
N ALA A 24 -16.52 3.53 6.51
CA ALA A 24 -16.40 4.12 5.17
C ALA A 24 -14.93 4.27 4.73
N ALA A 25 -14.02 4.55 5.66
CA ALA A 25 -12.59 4.60 5.39
C ALA A 25 -12.06 3.23 4.95
N VAL A 26 -12.44 2.17 5.69
CA VAL A 26 -12.09 0.78 5.36
C VAL A 26 -12.67 0.37 4.01
N GLU A 27 -13.96 0.64 3.74
CA GLU A 27 -14.57 0.33 2.44
C GLU A 27 -13.82 1.00 1.27
N MET A 28 -13.40 2.25 1.46
CA MET A 28 -12.61 2.96 0.46
C MET A 28 -11.20 2.40 0.30
N MET A 29 -10.55 1.97 1.39
CA MET A 29 -9.26 1.28 1.32
C MET A 29 -9.37 -0.05 0.56
N GLU A 30 -10.38 -0.88 0.86
CA GLU A 30 -10.63 -2.13 0.12
C GLU A 30 -10.87 -1.87 -1.36
N PHE A 31 -11.67 -0.85 -1.68
CA PHE A 31 -11.90 -0.44 -3.06
C PHE A 31 -10.59 0.00 -3.72
N LEU A 32 -9.78 0.83 -3.06
CA LEU A 32 -8.48 1.27 -3.57
C LEU A 32 -7.55 0.09 -3.83
N GLY A 33 -7.47 -0.87 -2.90
CA GLY A 33 -6.68 -2.09 -3.06
C GLY A 33 -7.07 -2.86 -4.31
N SER A 34 -8.37 -3.10 -4.51
CA SER A 34 -8.87 -3.77 -5.72
C SER A 34 -8.49 -3.04 -7.03
N ARG A 35 -8.35 -1.70 -6.99
CA ARG A 35 -7.94 -0.90 -8.14
C ARG A 35 -6.44 -1.00 -8.38
N LEU A 36 -5.63 -1.04 -7.33
CA LEU A 36 -4.18 -1.24 -7.42
C LEU A 36 -3.86 -2.63 -7.97
N ASP A 37 -4.57 -3.66 -7.52
CA ASP A 37 -4.39 -5.04 -7.99
C ASP A 37 -4.70 -5.21 -9.48
N ALA A 38 -5.64 -4.40 -9.98
CA ALA A 38 -6.07 -4.41 -11.39
C ALA A 38 -5.15 -3.59 -12.32
N LEU A 39 -4.10 -2.94 -11.80
CA LEU A 39 -3.17 -2.19 -12.63
C LEU A 39 -2.31 -3.08 -13.51
N ASP A 40 -1.86 -2.52 -14.63
CA ASP A 40 -0.80 -3.12 -15.43
C ASP A 40 0.43 -3.41 -14.56
N ARG A 41 1.03 -4.60 -14.71
CA ARG A 41 2.12 -5.08 -13.85
C ARG A 41 3.38 -4.23 -13.98
N GLY A 42 3.64 -3.65 -15.15
CA GLY A 42 4.76 -2.73 -15.35
C GLY A 42 4.55 -1.44 -14.54
N PHE A 43 3.36 -0.85 -14.67
CA PHE A 43 3.01 0.36 -13.92
C PHE A 43 2.92 0.11 -12.40
N LEU A 44 2.39 -1.03 -11.97
CA LEU A 44 2.32 -1.40 -10.56
C LEU A 44 3.73 -1.50 -9.95
N ARG A 45 4.70 -2.04 -10.70
CA ARG A 45 6.10 -2.09 -10.27
C ARG A 45 6.69 -0.69 -10.09
N GLU A 46 6.44 0.23 -11.03
CA GLU A 46 6.86 1.62 -10.89
C GLU A 46 6.24 2.30 -9.66
N LEU A 47 4.98 1.98 -9.32
CA LEU A 47 4.33 2.50 -8.11
C LEU A 47 4.95 1.96 -6.82
N VAL A 48 5.25 0.66 -6.75
CA VAL A 48 5.89 0.04 -5.58
C VAL A 48 7.23 0.72 -5.27
N ASP A 49 8.07 0.91 -6.30
CA ASP A 49 9.34 1.61 -6.15
C ASP A 49 9.12 3.07 -5.72
N ALA A 50 8.17 3.76 -6.37
CA ALA A 50 7.88 5.16 -6.09
C ALA A 50 7.40 5.42 -4.64
N PHE A 51 6.65 4.50 -4.02
CA PHE A 51 6.24 4.67 -2.61
C PHE A 51 7.44 4.74 -1.66
N THR A 52 8.45 3.89 -1.89
CA THR A 52 9.70 3.92 -1.12
C THR A 52 10.47 5.22 -1.36
N GLU A 53 10.52 5.70 -2.60
CA GLU A 53 11.22 6.93 -2.98
C GLU A 53 10.59 8.19 -2.37
N ILE A 54 9.25 8.28 -2.33
CA ILE A 54 8.55 9.46 -1.81
C ILE A 54 8.39 9.46 -0.29
N ALA A 55 8.53 8.32 0.39
CA ALA A 55 8.34 8.23 1.84
C ALA A 55 9.15 9.28 2.64
N PRO A 56 10.43 9.59 2.32
CA PRO A 56 11.21 10.64 3.00
C PRO A 56 10.64 12.07 2.88
N GLU A 57 9.68 12.31 2.01
CA GLU A 57 8.99 13.62 1.89
C GLU A 57 7.95 13.83 2.99
N TYR A 58 7.53 12.74 3.63
CA TYR A 58 6.62 12.75 4.77
C TYR A 58 7.42 12.61 6.06
N SER A 59 6.77 12.86 7.19
CA SER A 59 7.39 12.77 8.51
C SER A 59 6.56 11.92 9.47
N GLY A 60 7.21 11.37 10.49
CA GLY A 60 6.52 10.69 11.59
C GLY A 60 5.77 9.45 11.14
N GLU A 61 4.51 9.34 11.54
CA GLU A 61 3.64 8.22 11.17
C GLU A 61 3.33 8.18 9.68
N SER A 62 3.07 9.32 9.05
CA SER A 62 2.80 9.39 7.61
C SER A 62 3.97 8.84 6.78
N GLN A 63 5.21 9.08 7.19
CA GLN A 63 6.38 8.49 6.53
C GLN A 63 6.39 6.96 6.61
N LYS A 64 6.01 6.39 7.76
CA LYS A 64 5.95 4.94 7.94
C LYS A 64 4.85 4.34 7.07
N LEU A 65 3.66 4.95 7.08
CA LEU A 65 2.53 4.52 6.25
C LEU A 65 2.89 4.54 4.78
N VAL A 66 3.42 5.66 4.27
CA VAL A 66 3.79 5.77 2.85
C VAL A 66 4.84 4.72 2.45
N ARG A 67 5.83 4.45 3.31
CA ARG A 67 6.80 3.38 3.06
C ARG A 67 6.17 1.99 3.02
N ASN A 68 5.11 1.77 3.79
CA ASN A 68 4.50 0.46 3.96
C ASN A 68 3.33 0.20 2.99
N ILE A 69 2.86 1.19 2.20
CA ILE A 69 1.74 1.02 1.25
C ILE A 69 1.86 -0.26 0.43
N ALA A 70 3.02 -0.51 -0.19
CA ALA A 70 3.19 -1.70 -1.03
C ALA A 70 3.00 -3.02 -0.25
N TYR A 71 3.46 -3.06 1.00
CA TYR A 71 3.27 -4.20 1.88
C TYR A 71 1.81 -4.31 2.34
N ASP A 72 1.23 -3.20 2.80
CA ASP A 72 -0.10 -3.20 3.44
C ASP A 72 -1.19 -3.61 2.42
N PHE A 73 -0.98 -3.29 1.15
CA PHE A 73 -1.84 -3.67 0.03
C PHE A 73 -1.41 -4.94 -0.72
N PHE A 74 -0.40 -5.69 -0.25
CA PHE A 74 0.08 -6.93 -0.89
C PHE A 74 0.47 -6.75 -2.37
N LEU A 75 1.02 -5.59 -2.72
CA LEU A 75 1.33 -5.26 -4.12
C LEU A 75 2.52 -6.05 -4.66
N GLU A 76 3.46 -6.43 -3.80
CA GLU A 76 4.61 -7.25 -4.17
C GLU A 76 4.20 -8.69 -4.49
N GLU A 77 3.21 -9.21 -3.77
CA GLU A 77 2.58 -10.52 -4.00
C GLU A 77 1.80 -10.51 -5.31
N THR A 78 1.04 -9.43 -5.56
CA THR A 78 0.35 -9.22 -6.84
C THR A 78 1.33 -9.18 -8.02
N LEU A 79 2.53 -8.61 -7.83
CA LEU A 79 3.59 -8.62 -8.85
C LEU A 79 4.27 -9.99 -8.99
N ALA A 80 4.24 -10.82 -7.95
CA ALA A 80 4.81 -12.16 -7.91
C ALA A 80 3.82 -13.26 -8.36
N GLU A 81 2.59 -12.90 -8.76
CA GLU A 81 1.63 -13.85 -9.31
C GLU A 81 2.25 -14.70 -10.43
N GLY A 82 2.16 -16.03 -10.28
CA GLY A 82 2.77 -16.99 -11.20
C GLY A 82 4.22 -17.37 -10.88
N ASP A 83 4.82 -16.77 -9.86
CA ASP A 83 6.12 -17.15 -9.30
C ASP A 83 5.94 -17.71 -7.86
N PRO A 84 5.76 -19.03 -7.70
CA PRO A 84 5.49 -19.64 -6.40
C PRO A 84 6.69 -19.57 -5.44
N VAL A 85 7.92 -19.41 -5.96
CA VAL A 85 9.10 -19.27 -5.11
C VAL A 85 9.12 -17.88 -4.51
N ARG A 86 8.90 -16.85 -5.35
CA ARG A 86 8.85 -15.46 -4.88
C ARG A 86 7.70 -15.22 -3.90
N LEU A 87 6.53 -15.83 -4.13
CA LEU A 87 5.41 -15.76 -3.20
C LEU A 87 5.76 -16.37 -1.83
N ALA A 88 6.36 -17.56 -1.80
CA ALA A 88 6.77 -18.17 -0.54
C ALA A 88 7.83 -17.36 0.24
N GLU A 89 8.72 -16.66 -0.47
CA GLU A 89 9.67 -15.73 0.15
C GLU A 89 8.95 -14.51 0.77
N LEU A 90 7.98 -13.94 0.06
CA LEU A 90 7.19 -12.81 0.55
C LEU A 90 6.37 -13.20 1.77
N ASP A 91 5.69 -14.35 1.74
CA ASP A 91 4.93 -14.87 2.88
C ASP A 91 5.82 -15.01 4.12
N ALA A 92 7.02 -15.59 3.96
CA ALA A 92 7.97 -15.72 5.06
C ALA A 92 8.46 -14.37 5.63
N LEU A 93 8.57 -13.33 4.78
CA LEU A 93 8.90 -11.98 5.24
C LEU A 93 7.74 -11.34 6.02
N ARG A 94 6.49 -11.62 5.66
CA ARG A 94 5.33 -11.15 6.41
C ARG A 94 5.24 -11.84 7.78
N ASP A 95 5.36 -13.16 7.80
CA ASP A 95 5.34 -13.96 9.04
C ASP A 95 6.43 -13.52 10.04
N ALA A 96 7.56 -13.00 9.55
CA ALA A 96 8.63 -12.49 10.39
C ALA A 96 8.38 -11.07 10.96
N ARG A 97 7.39 -10.35 10.41
CA ARG A 97 7.03 -8.97 10.78
C ARG A 97 5.87 -8.91 11.78
N ASP A 98 5.01 -9.92 11.78
CA ASP A 98 3.88 -10.11 12.71
C ASP A 98 4.32 -10.65 14.08
#